data_AF-A0A9X1U5F1-F1
#
_entry.id   AF-A0A9X1U5F1-F1
#
_cell.length_a   1.000
_cell.length_b   1.000
_cell.length_c   1.000
_cell.angle_alpha   90.00
_cell.angle_beta   90.00
_cell.angle_gamma   90.00
#
_symmetry.space_group_name_H-M   'P 1'
#
loop_
_entity.id
_entity.type
_entity.pdbx_description
1 polymer ?
#
loop_
_entity_poly.entity_id
_entity_poly.type
_entity_poly.pdbx_seq_one_letter_code
_entity_poly.pdbx_strand_id
1 'polypeptide(L)'
;MKKLLIIGVVLLTVSATAQRNPFKNLTEKNGKIGIGTSNPDQLLTVKGKIHTQEVLVDLDGAVAPDYVFEKYFTGTSSLMPEYNLISLEELELYLKENNHLPNIPSADTMKAEGISLKEMNLLLLQKIEELTLYTLQQQKEIDALKEKISDNK
;
A
#
# COMPACT_ATOMS: atom_id res chain seq x y z
N MET A 1 -42.30 -18.08 -56.20
CA MET A 1 -41.08 -17.23 -56.15
C MET A 1 -41.06 -16.21 -54.99
N LYS A 2 -41.67 -16.50 -53.82
CA LYS A 2 -41.68 -15.58 -52.66
C LYS A 2 -41.02 -16.14 -51.38
N LYS A 3 -40.57 -17.41 -51.40
CA LYS A 3 -39.92 -18.06 -50.23
C LYS A 3 -38.38 -18.03 -50.27
N LEU A 4 -37.78 -17.62 -51.40
CA LEU A 4 -36.31 -17.54 -51.53
C LEU A 4 -35.73 -16.19 -51.08
N LEU A 5 -36.58 -15.16 -50.95
CA LEU A 5 -36.14 -13.80 -50.60
C LEU A 5 -35.98 -13.60 -49.07
N ILE A 6 -36.63 -14.44 -48.25
CA ILE A 6 -36.60 -14.29 -46.79
C ILE A 6 -35.32 -14.89 -46.17
N ILE A 7 -34.75 -15.94 -46.78
CA ILE A 7 -33.52 -16.58 -46.29
C ILE A 7 -32.30 -15.68 -46.56
N GLY A 8 -32.29 -14.93 -47.67
CA GLY A 8 -31.21 -13.98 -47.99
C GLY A 8 -31.18 -12.74 -47.07
N VAL A 9 -32.33 -12.31 -46.55
CA VAL A 9 -32.42 -11.13 -45.67
C VAL A 9 -32.01 -11.46 -44.23
N VAL A 10 -32.21 -12.69 -43.77
CA VAL A 10 -31.78 -13.13 -42.43
C VAL A 10 -30.25 -13.34 -42.37
N LEU A 11 -29.59 -13.65 -43.50
CA LEU A 11 -28.13 -13.78 -43.55
C LEU A 11 -27.37 -12.43 -43.55
N LEU A 12 -28.06 -11.31 -43.73
CA LEU A 12 -27.45 -9.99 -43.95
C LEU A 12 -27.49 -9.05 -42.73
N THR A 13 -28.09 -9.46 -41.60
CA THR A 13 -28.17 -8.63 -40.39
C THR A 13 -27.18 -9.02 -39.29
N VAL A 14 -26.35 -10.04 -39.49
CA VAL A 14 -25.16 -10.25 -38.68
C VAL A 14 -24.04 -9.36 -39.22
N SER A 15 -24.22 -8.04 -39.10
CA SER A 15 -23.09 -7.12 -39.11
C SER A 15 -22.28 -7.44 -37.85
N ALA A 16 -21.40 -8.44 -37.96
CA ALA A 16 -20.32 -8.62 -37.02
C ALA A 16 -19.48 -7.34 -37.09
N THR A 17 -19.80 -6.38 -36.22
CA THR A 17 -18.86 -5.32 -35.88
C THR A 17 -17.70 -6.02 -35.19
N ALA A 18 -16.75 -6.51 -35.99
CA ALA A 18 -15.41 -6.74 -35.52
C ALA A 18 -14.88 -5.36 -35.12
N GLN A 19 -15.20 -4.94 -33.88
CA GLN A 19 -14.70 -3.74 -33.24
C GLN A 19 -13.18 -3.90 -33.23
N ARG A 20 -12.51 -3.36 -34.25
CA ARG A 20 -11.06 -3.29 -34.30
C ARG A 20 -10.65 -2.34 -33.19
N ASN A 21 -10.18 -2.89 -32.07
CA ASN A 21 -9.61 -2.08 -31.01
C ASN A 21 -8.39 -1.35 -31.60
N PRO A 22 -8.42 0.00 -31.71
CA PRO A 22 -7.31 0.75 -32.31
C PRO A 22 -6.03 0.66 -31.46
N PHE A 23 -6.18 0.28 -30.18
CA PHE A 23 -5.09 0.13 -29.23
C PHE A 23 -4.81 -1.34 -28.95
N LYS A 24 -3.69 -1.86 -29.45
CA LYS A 24 -3.29 -3.27 -29.30
C LYS A 24 -3.16 -3.75 -27.85
N ASN A 25 -2.78 -2.84 -26.94
CA ASN A 25 -2.48 -3.18 -25.54
C ASN A 25 -3.56 -2.69 -24.55
N LEU A 26 -4.65 -2.11 -25.03
CA LEU A 26 -5.74 -1.62 -24.19
C LEU A 26 -6.92 -2.59 -24.26
N THR A 27 -7.43 -3.01 -23.10
CA THR A 27 -8.65 -3.80 -22.98
C THR A 27 -9.65 -3.03 -22.15
N GLU A 28 -10.90 -2.96 -22.62
CA GLU A 28 -12.05 -2.58 -21.79
C GLU A 28 -12.87 -3.84 -21.51
N LYS A 29 -13.23 -4.05 -20.24
CA LYS A 29 -14.07 -5.17 -19.81
C LYS A 29 -14.91 -4.75 -18.61
N ASN A 30 -16.22 -4.71 -18.78
CA ASN A 30 -17.18 -4.36 -17.73
C ASN A 30 -16.90 -2.98 -17.08
N GLY A 31 -16.53 -1.98 -17.89
CA GLY A 31 -16.20 -0.63 -17.44
C GLY A 31 -14.79 -0.47 -16.82
N LYS A 32 -14.00 -1.54 -16.78
CA LYS A 32 -12.61 -1.52 -16.30
C LYS A 32 -11.63 -1.41 -17.45
N ILE A 33 -10.54 -0.68 -17.23
CA ILE A 33 -9.47 -0.49 -18.21
C ILE A 33 -8.25 -1.34 -17.83
N GLY A 34 -7.81 -2.18 -18.76
CA GLY A 34 -6.59 -2.98 -18.67
C GLY A 34 -5.54 -2.50 -19.66
N ILE A 35 -4.31 -2.25 -19.21
CA ILE A 35 -3.14 -1.99 -20.06
C ILE A 35 -2.19 -3.19 -19.95
N GLY A 36 -1.98 -3.91 -21.06
CA GLY A 36 -1.15 -5.12 -21.09
C GLY A 36 -1.81 -6.37 -20.49
N THR A 37 -3.10 -6.30 -20.14
CA THR A 37 -3.90 -7.43 -19.64
C THR A 37 -5.29 -7.44 -20.28
N SER A 38 -5.85 -8.63 -20.49
CA SER A 38 -7.23 -8.83 -20.95
C SER A 38 -8.23 -9.04 -19.81
N ASN A 39 -7.73 -9.15 -18.57
CA ASN A 39 -8.53 -9.42 -17.38
C ASN A 39 -8.21 -8.35 -16.32
N PRO A 40 -8.71 -7.10 -16.48
CA PRO A 40 -8.58 -6.09 -15.45
C PRO A 40 -9.41 -6.46 -14.21
N ASP A 41 -8.80 -6.35 -13.04
CA ASP A 41 -9.38 -6.62 -11.73
C ASP A 41 -9.77 -5.32 -10.99
N GLN A 42 -9.13 -4.19 -11.31
CA GLN A 42 -9.41 -2.85 -10.81
C GLN A 42 -9.95 -1.94 -11.91
N LEU A 43 -10.42 -0.73 -11.56
CA LEU A 43 -10.85 0.28 -12.56
C LEU A 43 -9.74 0.56 -13.59
N LEU A 44 -8.49 0.58 -13.12
CA LEU A 44 -7.29 0.62 -13.95
C LEU A 44 -6.33 -0.48 -13.49
N THR A 45 -6.09 -1.48 -14.34
CA THR A 45 -5.09 -2.53 -14.12
C THR A 45 -3.97 -2.40 -15.16
N VAL A 46 -2.73 -2.24 -14.72
CA VAL A 46 -1.57 -2.16 -15.61
C VAL A 46 -0.66 -3.37 -15.38
N LYS A 47 -0.57 -4.26 -16.37
CA LYS A 47 0.40 -5.37 -16.36
C LYS A 47 1.71 -4.91 -16.96
N GLY A 48 2.46 -4.12 -16.19
CA GLY A 48 3.72 -3.50 -16.61
C GLY A 48 4.16 -2.41 -15.64
N LYS A 49 5.08 -1.55 -16.10
CA LYS A 49 5.54 -0.38 -15.33
C LYS A 49 4.76 0.85 -15.75
N ILE A 50 4.46 1.72 -14.78
CA ILE A 50 3.90 3.05 -15.02
C ILE A 50 5.07 4.04 -14.88
N HIS A 51 5.35 4.82 -15.93
CA HIS A 51 6.25 5.97 -15.86
C HIS A 51 5.39 7.21 -15.72
N THR A 52 5.44 7.85 -14.57
CA THR A 52 4.71 9.08 -14.23
C THR A 52 5.65 10.05 -13.55
N GLN A 53 5.32 11.35 -13.58
CA GLN A 53 6.07 12.38 -12.84
C GLN A 53 5.69 12.39 -11.36
N GLU A 54 4.42 12.13 -11.05
CA GLU A 54 3.88 12.16 -9.70
C GLU A 54 2.68 11.21 -9.56
N VAL A 55 2.42 10.76 -8.34
CA VAL A 55 1.19 10.05 -7.94
C VAL A 55 0.69 10.69 -6.66
N LEU A 56 -0.47 11.34 -6.73
CA LEU A 56 -1.21 11.79 -5.55
C LEU A 56 -2.10 10.63 -5.08
N VAL A 57 -1.98 10.26 -3.81
CA VAL A 57 -2.76 9.17 -3.21
C VAL A 57 -3.61 9.76 -2.08
N ASP A 58 -4.92 9.77 -2.27
CA ASP A 58 -5.84 10.26 -1.25
C ASP A 58 -5.91 9.32 -0.06
N LEU A 59 -5.89 9.90 1.14
CA LEU A 59 -5.93 9.14 2.37
C LEU A 59 -7.33 8.57 2.65
N ASP A 60 -8.39 9.27 2.26
CA ASP A 60 -9.82 8.96 2.48
C ASP A 60 -10.08 7.89 3.56
N GLY A 61 -10.17 8.35 4.81
CA GLY A 61 -10.37 7.50 5.99
C GLY A 61 -9.10 6.86 6.57
N ALA A 62 -7.96 6.87 5.86
CA ALA A 62 -6.69 6.47 6.42
C ALA A 62 -6.13 7.55 7.37
N VAL A 63 -5.51 7.09 8.46
CA VAL A 63 -4.99 7.94 9.52
C VAL A 63 -3.48 8.11 9.34
N ALA A 64 -3.01 9.35 9.33
CA ALA A 64 -1.58 9.65 9.37
C ALA A 64 -1.00 9.22 10.74
N PRO A 65 0.23 8.69 10.78
CA PRO A 65 0.80 8.10 11.99
C PRO A 65 1.23 9.09 13.07
N ASP A 66 0.88 10.38 12.96
CA ASP A 66 1.12 11.41 13.99
C ASP A 66 0.65 10.99 15.40
N TYR A 67 -0.26 10.02 15.50
CA TYR A 67 -0.62 9.36 16.76
C TYR A 67 0.58 8.79 17.53
N VAL A 68 1.68 8.43 16.87
CA VAL A 68 2.87 7.86 17.51
C VAL A 68 3.48 8.91 18.45
N PHE A 69 3.73 10.11 17.92
CA PHE A 69 4.24 11.22 18.72
C PHE A 69 3.18 11.78 19.69
N GLU A 70 1.93 11.92 19.26
CA GLU A 70 0.82 12.40 20.12
C GLU A 70 0.72 11.51 21.38
N LYS A 71 0.69 10.20 21.20
CA LYS A 71 0.66 9.22 22.29
C LYS A 71 1.90 9.34 23.19
N TYR A 72 3.09 9.41 22.61
CA TYR A 72 4.34 9.44 23.38
C TYR A 72 4.46 10.71 24.25
N PHE A 73 4.13 11.88 23.71
CA PHE A 73 4.33 13.15 24.41
C PHE A 73 3.14 13.57 25.29
N THR A 74 1.91 13.16 24.94
CA THR A 74 0.70 13.58 25.68
C THR A 74 0.08 12.45 26.50
N GLY A 75 0.49 11.19 26.28
CA GLY A 75 -0.08 10.00 26.92
C GLY A 75 -1.35 9.46 26.25
N THR A 76 -1.91 10.21 25.29
CA THR A 76 -3.16 9.88 24.59
C THR A 76 -3.00 10.20 23.10
N SER A 77 -3.81 9.58 22.24
CA SER A 77 -3.95 10.02 20.86
C SER A 77 -5.42 10.08 20.48
N SER A 78 -5.83 11.18 19.86
CA SER A 78 -7.17 11.34 19.30
C SER A 78 -7.36 10.58 17.99
N LEU A 79 -6.25 10.33 17.28
CA LEU A 79 -6.21 9.63 16.01
C LEU A 79 -6.19 8.12 16.17
N MET A 80 -5.47 7.60 17.17
CA MET A 80 -5.39 6.16 17.48
C MET A 80 -5.21 5.90 18.99
N PRO A 81 -6.30 5.91 19.79
CA PRO A 81 -6.24 5.81 21.25
C PRO A 81 -5.53 4.57 21.79
N GLU A 82 -5.70 3.44 21.10
CA GLU A 82 -5.16 2.12 21.41
C GLU A 82 -3.68 1.94 21.02
N TYR A 83 -3.10 2.90 20.29
CA TYR A 83 -1.69 2.83 19.93
C TYR A 83 -0.80 2.82 21.17
N ASN A 84 0.18 1.92 21.17
CA ASN A 84 1.25 1.90 22.17
C ASN A 84 2.58 1.60 21.48
N LEU A 85 3.60 2.38 21.81
CA LEU A 85 4.97 2.10 21.40
C LEU A 85 5.46 0.87 22.19
N ILE A 86 5.79 -0.20 21.49
CA ILE A 86 6.34 -1.41 22.12
C ILE A 86 7.73 -1.14 22.69
N SER A 87 8.13 -1.85 23.74
CA SER A 87 9.50 -1.75 24.26
C SER A 87 10.51 -2.36 23.29
N LEU A 88 11.80 -1.96 23.40
CA LEU A 88 12.87 -2.56 22.60
C LEU A 88 13.03 -4.07 22.89
N GLU A 89 12.74 -4.49 24.12
CA GLU A 89 12.78 -5.90 24.55
C GLU A 89 11.67 -6.71 23.86
N GLU A 90 10.42 -6.22 23.89
CA GLU A 90 9.30 -6.86 23.19
C GLU A 90 9.50 -6.85 21.66
N LEU A 91 10.05 -5.76 21.12
CA LEU A 91 10.39 -5.66 19.71
C LEU A 91 11.45 -6.71 19.33
N GLU A 92 12.50 -6.89 20.14
CA GLU A 92 13.52 -7.90 19.88
C GLU A 92 12.93 -9.32 19.88
N LEU A 93 12.05 -9.62 20.83
CA LEU A 93 11.34 -10.90 20.88
C LEU A 93 10.49 -11.12 19.63
N TYR A 94 9.71 -10.12 19.23
CA TYR A 94 8.90 -10.18 18.01
C TYR A 94 9.76 -10.42 16.77
N LEU A 95 10.87 -9.70 16.64
CA LEU A 95 11.78 -9.82 15.49
C LEU A 95 12.43 -11.20 15.41
N LYS A 96 12.84 -11.78 16.54
CA LYS A 96 13.40 -13.14 16.59
C LYS A 96 12.40 -14.20 16.15
N GLU A 97 11.13 -14.02 16.50
CA GLU A 97 10.06 -14.97 16.15
C GLU A 97 9.59 -14.80 14.69
N ASN A 98 9.41 -13.56 14.23
CA ASN A 98 8.69 -13.27 12.98
C ASN A 98 9.61 -12.87 11.81
N ASN A 99 10.86 -12.45 12.07
CA ASN A 99 11.82 -11.99 11.06
C ASN A 99 11.35 -10.81 10.18
N HIS A 100 10.34 -10.08 10.60
CA HIS A 100 9.89 -8.81 10.00
C HIS A 100 9.37 -7.88 11.09
N LEU A 101 9.20 -6.59 10.76
CA LEU A 101 8.69 -5.60 11.71
C LEU A 101 7.20 -5.84 12.02
N PRO A 102 6.72 -5.51 13.23
CA PRO A 102 5.29 -5.49 13.55
C PRO A 102 4.51 -4.62 12.56
N ASN A 103 3.33 -5.08 12.16
CA ASN A 103 2.42 -4.44 11.20
C ASN A 103 2.96 -4.31 9.75
N ILE A 104 4.21 -4.70 9.47
CA ILE A 104 4.72 -4.79 8.11
C ILE A 104 4.42 -6.20 7.57
N PRO A 105 3.78 -6.33 6.40
CA PRO A 105 3.53 -7.63 5.79
C PRO A 105 4.82 -8.44 5.60
N SER A 106 4.73 -9.76 5.76
CA SER A 106 5.87 -10.65 5.48
C SER A 106 6.25 -10.62 3.99
N ALA A 107 7.48 -11.02 3.67
CA ALA A 107 7.92 -11.14 2.27
C ALA A 107 7.03 -12.07 1.44
N ASP A 108 6.53 -13.16 2.05
CA ASP A 108 5.62 -14.09 1.38
C ASP A 108 4.25 -13.46 1.12
N THR A 109 3.72 -12.70 2.08
CA THR A 109 2.48 -11.91 1.91
C THR A 109 2.64 -10.89 0.78
N MET A 110 3.72 -10.11 0.78
CA MET A 110 3.98 -9.12 -0.27
C MET A 110 4.15 -9.76 -1.65
N LYS A 111 4.71 -10.96 -1.72
CA LYS A 111 4.87 -11.71 -2.98
C LYS A 111 3.54 -12.24 -3.50
N ALA A 112 2.65 -12.68 -2.61
CA ALA A 112 1.35 -13.24 -2.97
C ALA A 112 0.33 -12.15 -3.34
N GLU A 113 0.28 -11.06 -2.58
CA GLU A 113 -0.78 -10.06 -2.62
C GLU A 113 -0.33 -8.74 -3.28
N GLY A 114 0.97 -8.52 -3.42
CA GLY A 114 1.54 -7.24 -3.83
C GLY A 114 1.67 -6.27 -2.67
N ILE A 115 1.86 -4.99 -2.99
CA ILE A 115 2.04 -3.92 -2.01
C ILE A 115 1.12 -2.75 -2.38
N SER A 116 0.34 -2.29 -1.41
CA SER A 116 -0.43 -1.06 -1.51
C SER A 116 0.47 0.15 -1.27
N LEU A 117 0.59 1.05 -2.25
CA LEU A 117 1.45 2.23 -2.15
C LEU A 117 1.04 3.14 -0.98
N LYS A 118 -0.27 3.33 -0.78
CA LYS A 118 -0.81 4.14 0.31
C LYS A 118 -0.42 3.58 1.66
N GLU A 119 -0.79 2.32 1.88
CA GLU A 119 -0.64 1.64 3.16
C GLU A 119 0.82 1.47 3.53
N MET A 120 1.66 1.05 2.58
CA MET A 120 3.09 0.90 2.81
C MET A 120 3.75 2.23 3.18
N ASN A 121 3.39 3.34 2.52
CA ASN A 121 3.94 4.65 2.87
C ASN A 121 3.52 5.10 4.27
N LEU A 122 2.27 4.86 4.68
CA LEU A 122 1.80 5.17 6.04
C LEU A 122 2.51 4.31 7.09
N LEU A 123 2.64 3.00 6.83
CA LEU A 123 3.36 2.08 7.71
C LEU A 123 4.84 2.45 7.83
N LEU A 124 5.50 2.80 6.73
CA LEU A 124 6.90 3.25 6.73
C LEU A 124 7.06 4.53 7.55
N LEU A 125 6.14 5.49 7.41
CA LEU A 125 6.17 6.71 8.21
C LEU A 125 5.99 6.40 9.70
N GLN A 126 5.04 5.53 10.06
CA GLN A 126 4.89 5.05 11.44
C GLN A 126 6.21 4.47 11.99
N LYS A 127 6.91 3.64 11.19
CA LYS A 127 8.20 3.06 11.61
C LYS A 127 9.32 4.08 11.74
N ILE A 128 9.31 5.13 10.92
CA ILE A 128 10.25 6.25 11.06
C ILE A 128 9.98 7.01 12.37
N GLU A 129 8.72 7.24 12.73
CA GLU A 129 8.38 7.89 13.99
C GLU A 129 8.75 7.04 15.21
N GLU A 130 8.44 5.74 15.19
CA GLU A 130 8.87 4.77 16.21
C GLU A 130 10.40 4.79 16.38
N LEU A 131 11.15 4.69 15.28
CA LEU A 131 12.62 4.73 15.29
C LEU A 131 13.17 6.05 15.85
N THR A 132 12.51 7.17 15.53
CA THR A 132 12.89 8.50 16.05
C THR A 132 12.73 8.53 17.57
N LEU A 133 11.63 7.98 18.12
CA LEU A 133 11.42 7.89 19.56
C LEU A 133 12.46 7.00 20.25
N TYR A 134 12.77 5.83 19.69
CA TYR A 134 13.83 4.97 20.23
C TYR A 134 15.19 5.68 20.21
N THR A 135 15.51 6.42 19.15
CA THR A 135 16.76 7.19 19.05
C THR A 135 16.83 8.27 20.13
N LEU A 136 15.73 8.99 20.39
CA LEU A 136 15.67 9.98 21.46
C LEU A 136 15.83 9.34 22.85
N GLN A 137 15.25 8.16 23.07
CA GLN A 137 15.42 7.41 24.33
C GLN A 137 16.88 6.98 24.51
N GLN A 138 17.49 6.41 23.49
CA GLN A 138 18.91 6.01 23.49
C GLN A 138 19.83 7.20 23.76
N GLN A 139 19.56 8.36 23.14
CA GLN A 139 20.37 9.56 23.36
C GLN A 139 20.30 10.03 24.83
N LYS A 140 19.10 10.01 25.45
CA LYS A 140 18.93 10.34 26.87
C LYS A 140 19.72 9.39 27.78
N GLU A 141 19.70 8.09 27.48
CA GLU A 141 20.49 7.10 28.23
C GLU A 141 22.00 7.34 28.09
N ILE A 142 22.47 7.63 26.87
CA ILE A 142 23.87 7.94 26.60
C ILE A 142 24.31 9.17 27.39
N ASP A 143 23.50 10.22 27.43
CA ASP A 143 23.85 11.45 28.14
C ASP A 143 23.86 11.24 29.66
N ALA A 144 22.90 10.47 30.20
CA ALA A 144 22.90 10.07 31.61
C ALA A 144 24.11 9.20 31.99
N LEU A 145 24.58 8.33 31.08
CA LEU A 145 25.79 7.55 31.28
C LEU A 145 27.05 8.42 31.25
N LYS A 146 27.12 9.42 30.35
CA LYS A 146 28.24 10.36 30.28
C LYS A 146 28.36 11.21 31.54
N GLU A 147 27.24 11.71 32.07
CA GLU A 147 27.19 12.50 33.31
C GLU A 147 27.71 11.69 34.51
N LYS A 148 27.26 10.43 34.65
CA LYS A 148 27.76 9.53 35.69
C LYS A 148 29.27 9.25 35.57
N ILE A 149 29.81 9.22 34.35
CA ILE A 149 31.25 9.03 34.13
C ILE A 149 32.03 10.31 34.45
N SER A 150 31.49 11.49 34.18
CA SER A 150 32.15 12.76 34.54
C SER A 150 32.16 13.02 36.04
N ASP A 151 31.10 12.66 36.76
CA ASP A 151 31.00 12.89 38.21
C ASP A 151 31.89 11.94 39.04
N ASN A 152 32.32 10.82 38.44
CA ASN A 152 33.22 9.84 39.06
C ASN A 152 34.72 10.10 38.79
N LYS A 153 35.07 11.25 38.18
CA LYS A 153 36.46 11.70 37.94
C LYS A 153 36.82 12.88 38.81
#